data_AF-A0A8H6VX85-F1
#
_entry.id   AF-A0A8H6VX85-F1
#
_cell.length_a   1.000
_cell.length_b   1.000
_cell.length_c   1.000
_cell.angle_alpha   90.00
_cell.angle_beta   90.00
_cell.angle_gamma   90.00
#
_symmetry.space_group_name_H-M   'P 1'
#
loop_
_entity.id
_entity.type
_entity.pdbx_description
1 polymer ?
#
loop_
_entity_poly.entity_id
_entity_poly.type
_entity_poly.pdbx_seq_one_letter_code
_entity_poly.pdbx_strand_id
1 'polypeptide(L)'
;MNALQRSSTIPSVHSWWSDSNWPGATMNLQAATKPLMRYLYFRQAKSIIRGCSGIPLAASSDVMPAFKGYLGSKYVSEATKLEVLRELARRGEDANDAHTIIKALAADEGMLVASMLLLTTPNMLRTWTCEVIARVAAHESPSARSLWAEIQPCGLLVELLREPNLDSGLKQAALSALAALTSSVDDDELQICYDAAEDLIDLVQLLTPEAQGSVCAILANLVVKDEFSAGLEKMEKNGGFTKVGCHCFIRRIPGMEQDELKIGWSRC
;
A
#
# COMPACT_ATOMS: atom_id res chain seq x y z
N MET A 1 -8.79 -53.46 16.90
CA MET A 1 -8.82 -53.34 15.43
C MET A 1 -10.09 -52.61 15.04
N ASN A 2 -9.95 -51.70 14.08
CA ASN A 2 -10.95 -50.94 13.31
C ASN A 2 -11.63 -49.72 13.96
N ALA A 3 -11.05 -48.57 13.58
CA ALA A 3 -11.71 -47.29 13.34
C ALA A 3 -12.92 -47.43 12.40
N LEU A 4 -13.87 -46.50 12.48
CA LEU A 4 -14.32 -45.65 11.37
C LEU A 4 -15.50 -44.74 11.78
N GLN A 5 -15.44 -43.51 11.26
CA GLN A 5 -16.54 -42.58 11.03
C GLN A 5 -17.14 -41.82 12.23
N ARG A 6 -16.40 -40.85 12.74
CA ARG A 6 -17.01 -39.55 13.09
C ARG A 6 -17.27 -38.80 11.79
N SER A 7 -18.50 -38.84 11.28
CA SER A 7 -18.90 -37.95 10.20
C SER A 7 -18.84 -36.52 10.71
N SER A 8 -17.90 -35.73 10.19
CA SER A 8 -17.94 -34.27 10.28
C SER A 8 -19.09 -33.76 9.39
N THR A 9 -20.31 -33.83 9.90
CA THR A 9 -21.44 -33.12 9.31
C THR A 9 -21.26 -31.64 9.65
N ILE A 10 -20.71 -30.90 8.69
CA ILE A 10 -20.89 -29.45 8.62
C ILE A 10 -22.42 -29.25 8.59
N PRO A 11 -23.04 -28.60 9.60
CA PRO A 11 -24.48 -28.40 9.57
C PRO A 11 -24.81 -27.53 8.36
N SER A 12 -25.68 -28.04 7.48
CA SER A 12 -26.15 -27.29 6.32
C SER A 12 -26.89 -26.05 6.79
N VAL A 13 -26.79 -24.95 6.03
CA VAL A 13 -27.48 -23.68 6.32
C VAL A 13 -29.00 -23.88 6.52
N HIS A 14 -29.57 -24.93 5.93
CA HIS A 14 -30.98 -25.31 6.12
C HIS A 14 -31.33 -25.76 7.54
N SER A 15 -30.39 -26.29 8.33
CA SER A 15 -30.66 -26.73 9.70
C SER A 15 -30.84 -25.58 10.70
N TRP A 16 -30.49 -24.36 10.30
CA TRP A 16 -30.61 -23.16 11.14
C TRP A 16 -31.98 -22.47 11.00
N TRP A 17 -32.77 -22.89 10.00
CA TRP A 17 -34.05 -22.29 9.60
C TRP A 17 -35.19 -23.32 9.74
N SER A 18 -35.14 -24.10 10.81
CA SER A 18 -36.20 -25.07 11.11
C SER A 18 -37.18 -24.45 12.10
N ASP A 19 -38.44 -24.33 11.70
CA ASP A 19 -39.58 -23.87 12.52
C ASP A 19 -39.86 -24.77 13.75
N SER A 20 -39.11 -25.86 13.91
CA SER A 20 -39.20 -26.76 15.08
C SER A 20 -38.28 -26.41 16.24
N ASN A 21 -37.45 -25.35 16.11
CA ASN A 21 -36.67 -24.85 17.24
C ASN A 21 -37.56 -23.94 18.10
N TRP A 22 -37.83 -24.41 19.32
CA TRP A 22 -38.50 -23.69 20.42
C TRP A 22 -37.98 -22.24 20.57
N PRO A 23 -38.79 -21.26 21.01
CA PRO A 23 -38.48 -19.84 20.92
C PRO A 23 -37.41 -19.42 21.93
N GLY A 24 -36.17 -19.86 21.70
CA GLY A 24 -34.97 -19.49 22.42
C GLY A 24 -33.97 -18.95 21.42
N ALA A 25 -33.70 -17.65 21.50
CA ALA A 25 -32.88 -16.84 20.61
C ALA A 25 -33.53 -16.55 19.24
N THR A 26 -34.35 -15.50 19.20
CA THR A 26 -34.57 -14.70 17.99
C THR A 26 -33.21 -14.18 17.52
N MET A 27 -32.51 -14.93 16.67
CA MET A 27 -31.38 -14.38 15.92
C MET A 27 -31.93 -13.21 15.12
N ASN A 28 -31.46 -12.00 15.45
CA ASN A 28 -31.79 -10.80 14.69
C ASN A 28 -31.51 -11.10 13.21
N LEU A 29 -32.49 -10.89 12.32
CA LEU A 29 -32.32 -11.07 10.87
C LEU A 29 -31.05 -10.35 10.37
N GLN A 30 -30.73 -9.19 10.96
CA GLN A 30 -29.50 -8.44 10.67
C GLN A 30 -28.21 -9.20 11.03
N ALA A 31 -28.23 -10.06 12.03
CA ALA A 31 -27.10 -10.90 12.43
C ALA A 31 -26.83 -12.03 11.42
N ALA A 32 -27.87 -12.58 10.78
CA ALA A 32 -27.74 -13.58 9.74
C ALA A 32 -27.48 -12.98 8.33
N THR A 33 -28.03 -11.79 8.05
CA THR A 33 -27.88 -11.14 6.74
C THR A 33 -26.45 -10.64 6.49
N LYS A 34 -25.75 -10.13 7.52
CA LYS A 34 -24.36 -9.65 7.39
C LYS A 34 -23.38 -10.71 6.86
N PRO A 35 -23.26 -11.92 7.44
CA PRO A 35 -22.36 -12.95 6.93
C PRO A 35 -22.78 -13.46 5.55
N LEU A 36 -24.08 -13.55 5.26
CA LEU A 36 -24.57 -13.94 3.93
C LEU A 36 -24.17 -12.92 2.86
N MET A 37 -24.38 -11.62 3.10
CA MET A 37 -23.98 -10.56 2.18
C MET A 37 -22.47 -10.56 1.94
N ARG A 38 -21.66 -10.74 3.00
CA ARG A 38 -20.20 -10.88 2.87
C ARG A 38 -19.80 -12.04 1.97
N TYR A 39 -20.46 -13.19 2.11
CA TYR A 39 -20.20 -14.36 1.27
C TYR A 39 -20.59 -14.10 -0.20
N LEU A 40 -21.75 -13.49 -0.44
CA LEU A 40 -22.20 -13.14 -1.79
C LEU A 40 -21.22 -12.16 -2.47
N TYR A 41 -20.82 -11.09 -1.78
CA TYR A 41 -19.83 -10.15 -2.31
C TYR A 41 -18.48 -10.80 -2.57
N PHE A 42 -18.02 -11.70 -1.68
CA PHE A 42 -16.78 -12.43 -1.91
C PHE A 42 -16.84 -13.32 -3.16
N ARG A 43 -17.94 -14.05 -3.36
CA ARG A 43 -18.14 -14.89 -4.54
C ARG A 43 -18.22 -14.04 -5.82
N GLN A 44 -18.94 -12.92 -5.77
CA GLN A 44 -19.08 -12.02 -6.91
C GLN A 44 -17.74 -11.37 -7.28
N ALA A 45 -16.98 -10.87 -6.30
CA ALA A 45 -15.64 -10.33 -6.53
C ALA A 45 -14.72 -11.37 -7.17
N LYS A 46 -14.69 -12.61 -6.66
CA LYS A 46 -13.90 -13.70 -7.28
C LYS A 46 -14.35 -14.03 -8.69
N SER A 47 -15.65 -14.00 -8.96
CA SER A 47 -16.18 -14.23 -10.31
C SER A 47 -15.73 -13.15 -11.28
N ILE A 48 -15.79 -11.87 -10.87
CA ILE A 48 -15.34 -10.73 -11.67
C ILE A 48 -13.83 -10.82 -11.92
N ILE A 49 -13.03 -11.02 -10.87
CA ILE A 49 -11.56 -11.14 -10.98
C ILE A 49 -11.18 -12.24 -11.97
N ARG A 50 -11.80 -13.43 -11.87
CA ARG A 50 -11.54 -14.54 -12.81
C ARG A 50 -12.02 -14.23 -14.22
N GLY A 51 -13.22 -13.66 -14.37
CA GLY A 51 -13.80 -13.35 -15.67
C GLY A 51 -13.08 -12.24 -16.43
N CYS A 52 -12.40 -11.34 -15.70
CA CYS A 52 -11.67 -10.22 -16.28
C CYS A 52 -10.17 -10.47 -16.37
N SER A 53 -9.68 -11.65 -15.96
CA SER A 53 -8.25 -12.00 -16.01
C SER A 53 -7.72 -11.90 -17.43
N GLY A 54 -6.77 -11.00 -17.67
CA GLY A 54 -6.18 -10.75 -19.00
C GLY A 54 -6.95 -9.77 -19.88
N ILE A 55 -8.08 -9.22 -19.42
CA ILE A 55 -8.79 -8.14 -20.10
C ILE A 55 -8.31 -6.81 -19.51
N PRO A 56 -7.80 -5.85 -20.31
CA PRO A 56 -7.42 -4.52 -19.81
C PRO A 56 -8.61 -3.84 -19.11
N LEU A 57 -8.35 -3.17 -17.99
CA LEU A 57 -9.36 -2.41 -17.25
C LEU A 57 -9.96 -1.30 -18.12
N ALA A 58 -9.17 -0.69 -18.99
CA ALA A 58 -9.65 0.30 -19.95
C ALA A 58 -10.71 -0.26 -20.91
N ALA A 59 -10.68 -1.57 -21.20
CA ALA A 59 -11.65 -2.24 -22.06
C ALA A 59 -12.93 -2.67 -21.32
N SER A 60 -12.96 -2.58 -19.99
CA SER A 60 -14.09 -3.01 -19.17
C SER A 60 -14.57 -1.88 -18.25
N SER A 61 -15.59 -1.14 -18.71
CA SER A 61 -16.14 0.02 -18.00
C SER A 61 -16.67 -0.28 -16.60
N ASP A 62 -17.07 -1.52 -16.34
CA ASP A 62 -17.83 -1.87 -15.14
C ASP A 62 -16.96 -2.45 -14.01
N VAL A 63 -15.74 -2.89 -14.33
CA VAL A 63 -14.86 -3.59 -13.38
C VAL A 63 -14.27 -2.64 -12.35
N MET A 64 -13.73 -1.51 -12.79
CA MET A 64 -13.11 -0.55 -11.87
C MET A 64 -14.13 0.10 -10.92
N PRO A 65 -15.34 0.53 -11.37
CA PRO A 65 -16.40 0.95 -10.46
C PRO A 65 -16.81 -0.13 -9.45
N ALA A 66 -16.88 -1.40 -9.87
CA ALA A 66 -17.19 -2.50 -8.96
C ALA A 66 -16.09 -2.69 -7.90
N PHE A 67 -14.81 -2.65 -8.29
CA PHE A 67 -13.68 -2.71 -7.36
C PHE A 67 -13.68 -1.56 -6.37
N LYS A 68 -13.90 -0.33 -6.84
CA LYS A 68 -14.07 0.85 -5.99
C LYS A 68 -15.20 0.66 -4.98
N GLY A 69 -16.35 0.15 -5.42
CA GLY A 69 -17.49 -0.18 -4.56
C GLY A 69 -17.16 -1.23 -3.49
N TYR A 70 -16.37 -2.25 -3.82
CA TYR A 70 -15.94 -3.26 -2.84
C TYR A 70 -15.00 -2.68 -1.79
N LEU A 71 -14.08 -1.81 -2.17
CA LEU A 71 -13.12 -1.18 -1.25
C LEU A 71 -13.81 -0.21 -0.30
N GLY A 72 -14.74 0.61 -0.80
CA GLY A 72 -15.47 1.60 0.01
C GLY A 72 -16.59 1.02 0.89
N SER A 73 -17.13 -0.15 0.56
CA SER A 73 -18.29 -0.69 1.28
C SER A 73 -17.95 -1.25 2.67
N LYS A 74 -18.77 -0.90 3.66
CA LYS A 74 -18.72 -1.43 5.04
C LYS A 74 -19.21 -2.89 5.15
N TYR A 75 -20.02 -3.34 4.19
CA TYR A 75 -20.61 -4.68 4.20
C TYR A 75 -19.73 -5.73 3.53
N VAL A 76 -18.63 -5.30 2.92
CA VAL A 76 -17.66 -6.17 2.26
C VAL A 76 -16.63 -6.65 3.28
N SER A 77 -16.30 -7.94 3.21
CA SER A 77 -15.33 -8.54 4.13
C SER A 77 -13.91 -8.08 3.82
N GLU A 78 -13.05 -8.04 4.84
CA GLU A 78 -11.62 -7.74 4.66
C GLU A 78 -10.96 -8.68 3.64
N ALA A 79 -11.31 -9.97 3.67
CA ALA A 79 -10.82 -10.95 2.70
C ALA A 79 -11.18 -10.58 1.26
N THR A 80 -12.38 -10.03 1.03
CA THR A 80 -12.80 -9.54 -0.28
C THR A 80 -12.00 -8.32 -0.70
N LYS A 81 -11.83 -7.34 0.20
CA LYS A 81 -11.05 -6.11 -0.08
C LYS A 81 -9.60 -6.46 -0.41
N LEU A 82 -9.01 -7.39 0.34
CA LEU A 82 -7.65 -7.88 0.12
C LEU A 82 -7.50 -8.54 -1.26
N GLU A 83 -8.47 -9.34 -1.69
CA GLU A 83 -8.44 -9.96 -3.02
C GLU A 83 -8.51 -8.91 -4.14
N VAL A 84 -9.33 -7.88 -3.97
CA VAL A 84 -9.41 -6.76 -4.91
C VAL A 84 -8.10 -5.97 -4.94
N LEU A 85 -7.51 -5.64 -3.78
CA LEU A 85 -6.23 -4.92 -3.72
C LEU A 85 -5.08 -5.72 -4.36
N ARG A 86 -5.04 -7.04 -4.15
CA ARG A 86 -4.06 -7.92 -4.82
C ARG A 86 -4.19 -7.89 -6.32
N GLU A 87 -5.41 -7.96 -6.83
CA GLU A 87 -5.66 -7.91 -8.26
C GLU A 87 -5.32 -6.53 -8.85
N LEU A 88 -5.64 -5.45 -8.13
CA LEU A 88 -5.24 -4.09 -8.51
C LEU A 88 -3.73 -3.93 -8.52
N ALA A 89 -3.02 -4.45 -7.52
CA ALA A 89 -1.56 -4.42 -7.47
C ALA A 89 -0.97 -5.20 -8.65
N ARG A 90 -1.51 -6.39 -8.96
CA ARG A 90 -1.06 -7.19 -10.10
C ARG A 90 -1.27 -6.46 -11.43
N ARG A 91 -2.39 -5.75 -11.59
CA ARG A 91 -2.72 -4.99 -12.80
C ARG A 91 -1.98 -3.66 -12.90
N GLY A 92 -1.63 -3.06 -11.77
CA GLY A 92 -0.85 -1.83 -11.72
C GLY A 92 0.56 -1.96 -12.30
N GLU A 93 1.02 -3.16 -12.66
CA GLU A 93 2.26 -3.41 -13.42
C GLU A 93 2.12 -3.11 -14.93
N ASP A 94 0.89 -2.99 -15.45
CA ASP A 94 0.63 -2.56 -16.82
C ASP A 94 0.29 -1.06 -16.84
N ALA A 95 0.95 -0.31 -17.71
CA ALA A 95 0.81 1.14 -17.77
C ALA A 95 -0.63 1.63 -18.08
N ASN A 96 -1.39 0.88 -18.90
CA ASN A 96 -2.76 1.27 -19.26
C ASN A 96 -3.73 1.03 -18.09
N ASP A 97 -3.55 -0.10 -17.42
CA ASP A 97 -4.32 -0.43 -16.22
C ASP A 97 -3.95 0.50 -15.07
N ALA A 98 -2.66 0.80 -14.87
CA ALA A 98 -2.18 1.76 -13.86
C ALA A 98 -2.85 3.13 -14.00
N HIS A 99 -2.92 3.67 -15.22
CA HIS A 99 -3.60 4.94 -15.46
C HIS A 99 -5.11 4.89 -15.16
N THR A 100 -5.76 3.76 -15.45
CA THR A 100 -7.18 3.57 -15.14
C THR A 100 -7.42 3.46 -13.63
N ILE A 101 -6.51 2.79 -12.91
CA ILE A 101 -6.58 2.60 -11.46
C ILE A 101 -6.43 3.95 -10.75
N ILE A 102 -5.38 4.72 -11.04
CA ILE A 102 -5.17 6.02 -10.40
C ILE A 102 -6.34 6.98 -10.66
N LYS A 103 -6.87 7.03 -11.88
CA LYS A 103 -8.04 7.87 -12.20
C LYS A 103 -9.26 7.51 -11.36
N ALA A 104 -9.50 6.22 -11.14
CA ALA A 104 -10.62 5.77 -10.33
C ALA A 104 -10.43 6.04 -8.82
N LEU A 105 -9.18 5.99 -8.33
CA LEU A 105 -8.83 6.34 -6.96
C LEU A 105 -8.91 7.85 -6.70
N ALA A 106 -8.50 8.67 -7.67
CA ALA A 106 -8.58 10.13 -7.62
C ALA A 106 -10.03 10.65 -7.70
N ALA A 107 -10.93 9.92 -8.35
CA ALA A 107 -12.32 10.34 -8.55
C ALA A 107 -13.14 10.61 -7.26
N ASP A 108 -12.67 10.19 -6.08
CA ASP A 108 -13.25 10.57 -4.77
C ASP A 108 -12.29 11.46 -3.95
N GLU A 109 -11.49 12.30 -4.61
CA GLU A 109 -10.51 13.20 -3.96
C GLU A 109 -9.56 12.44 -3.00
N GLY A 110 -9.16 11.22 -3.40
CA GLY A 110 -8.28 10.38 -2.57
C GLY A 110 -8.91 9.84 -1.27
N MET A 111 -10.17 10.14 -0.95
CA MET A 111 -10.82 9.72 0.30
C MET A 111 -10.79 8.21 0.50
N LEU A 112 -10.93 7.43 -0.58
CA LEU A 112 -10.81 5.98 -0.51
C LEU A 112 -9.39 5.55 -0.09
N VAL A 113 -8.36 6.18 -0.65
CA VAL A 113 -6.96 5.90 -0.32
C VAL A 113 -6.65 6.29 1.13
N ALA A 114 -7.04 7.51 1.55
CA ALA A 114 -6.92 7.96 2.93
C ALA A 114 -7.62 7.01 3.91
N SER A 115 -8.84 6.56 3.58
CA SER A 115 -9.59 5.61 4.41
C SER A 115 -8.91 4.25 4.55
N MET A 116 -8.22 3.79 3.51
CA MET A 116 -7.50 2.52 3.53
C MET A 116 -6.15 2.60 4.24
N LEU A 117 -5.49 3.76 4.22
CA LEU A 117 -4.18 3.97 4.83
C LEU A 117 -4.26 4.38 6.31
N LEU A 118 -5.10 5.36 6.68
CA LEU A 118 -5.03 6.03 7.98
C LEU A 118 -6.10 5.59 8.99
N LEU A 119 -7.28 5.14 8.53
CA LEU A 119 -8.34 4.70 9.46
C LEU A 119 -8.01 3.33 10.08
N THR A 120 -8.82 2.89 11.06
CA THR A 120 -8.78 1.61 11.82
C THR A 120 -8.87 0.36 10.92
N THR A 121 -7.99 0.30 9.94
CA THR A 121 -7.92 -0.64 8.84
C THR A 121 -6.84 -1.64 9.20
N PRO A 122 -7.10 -2.95 9.07
CA PRO A 122 -6.10 -3.97 9.34
C PRO A 122 -4.79 -3.70 8.59
N ASN A 123 -3.64 -3.91 9.24
CA ASN A 123 -2.31 -3.69 8.65
C ASN A 123 -2.16 -4.36 7.28
N MET A 124 -2.73 -5.56 7.09
CA MET A 124 -2.71 -6.26 5.81
C MET A 124 -3.36 -5.46 4.67
N LEU A 125 -4.48 -4.77 4.91
CA LEU A 125 -5.10 -3.95 3.88
C LEU A 125 -4.26 -2.70 3.61
N ARG A 126 -3.73 -2.05 4.65
CA ARG A 126 -2.80 -0.91 4.52
C ARG A 126 -1.59 -1.29 3.67
N THR A 127 -0.96 -2.45 3.93
CA THR A 127 0.20 -2.95 3.18
C THR A 127 -0.11 -3.11 1.69
N TRP A 128 -1.25 -3.74 1.37
CA TRP A 128 -1.63 -3.93 -0.03
C TRP A 128 -2.08 -2.63 -0.71
N THR A 129 -2.60 -1.65 0.03
CA THR A 129 -2.83 -0.32 -0.50
C THR A 129 -1.52 0.37 -0.86
N CYS A 130 -0.49 0.31 0.00
CA CYS A 130 0.85 0.79 -0.32
C CYS A 130 1.43 0.08 -1.56
N GLU A 131 1.24 -1.24 -1.67
CA GLU A 131 1.69 -2.01 -2.83
C GLU A 131 1.01 -1.58 -4.15
N VAL A 132 -0.30 -1.29 -4.12
CA VAL A 132 -1.02 -0.73 -5.28
C VAL A 132 -0.43 0.62 -5.66
N ILE A 133 -0.21 1.50 -4.68
CA ILE A 133 0.36 2.83 -4.92
C ILE A 133 1.76 2.69 -5.55
N ALA A 134 2.63 1.86 -4.99
CA ALA A 134 3.99 1.66 -5.47
C ALA A 134 4.02 1.24 -6.96
N ARG A 135 3.18 0.26 -7.33
CA ARG A 135 3.16 -0.27 -8.69
C ARG A 135 2.55 0.71 -9.69
N VAL A 136 1.46 1.36 -9.32
CA VAL A 136 0.83 2.37 -10.17
C VAL A 136 1.75 3.60 -10.34
N ALA A 137 2.47 4.00 -9.27
CA ALA A 137 3.40 5.12 -9.30
C ALA A 137 4.65 4.83 -10.13
N ALA A 138 5.07 3.58 -10.28
CA ALA A 138 6.19 3.20 -11.14
C ALA A 138 5.97 3.55 -12.63
N HIS A 139 4.71 3.77 -13.04
CA HIS A 139 4.37 4.18 -14.39
C HIS A 139 4.20 5.70 -14.47
N GLU A 140 5.27 6.38 -14.88
CA GLU A 140 5.25 7.82 -15.13
C GLU A 140 4.36 8.16 -16.33
N SER A 141 3.36 9.01 -16.10
CA SER A 141 2.57 9.66 -17.16
C SER A 141 2.27 11.10 -16.76
N PRO A 142 2.32 12.08 -17.67
CA PRO A 142 1.93 13.46 -17.37
C PRO A 142 0.52 13.57 -16.78
N SER A 143 -0.40 12.71 -17.23
CA SER A 143 -1.77 12.65 -16.70
C SER A 143 -1.88 11.97 -15.33
N ALA A 144 -0.86 11.21 -14.90
CA ALA A 144 -0.80 10.63 -13.57
C ALA A 144 -0.40 11.67 -12.51
N ARG A 145 0.43 12.66 -12.86
CA ARG A 145 0.89 13.70 -11.93
C ARG A 145 -0.25 14.49 -11.31
N SER A 146 -1.17 15.00 -12.14
CA SER A 146 -2.34 15.73 -11.66
C SER A 146 -3.27 14.87 -10.80
N LEU A 147 -3.38 13.58 -11.10
CA LEU A 147 -4.19 12.65 -10.32
C LEU A 147 -3.55 12.31 -8.97
N TRP A 148 -2.22 12.29 -8.87
CA TRP A 148 -1.52 12.16 -7.60
C TRP A 148 -1.70 13.40 -6.73
N ALA A 149 -1.65 14.59 -7.30
CA ALA A 149 -1.93 15.84 -6.59
C ALA A 149 -3.34 15.87 -5.98
N GLU A 150 -4.34 15.25 -6.63
CA GLU A 150 -5.70 15.10 -6.08
C GLU A 150 -5.78 14.09 -4.92
N ILE A 151 -4.94 13.05 -4.92
CA ILE A 151 -4.93 12.00 -3.89
C ILE A 151 -4.07 12.39 -2.69
N GLN A 152 -3.02 13.18 -2.92
CA GLN A 152 -1.97 13.54 -1.96
C GLN A 152 -1.36 12.34 -1.21
N PRO A 153 -0.98 11.24 -1.90
CA PRO A 153 -0.51 10.03 -1.25
C PRO A 153 0.79 10.22 -0.43
N CYS A 154 1.66 11.17 -0.77
CA CYS A 154 2.92 11.39 -0.05
C CYS A 154 2.66 11.80 1.41
N GLY A 155 1.74 12.73 1.63
CA GLY A 155 1.34 13.15 2.98
C GLY A 155 0.76 12.00 3.79
N LEU A 156 -0.14 11.21 3.19
CA LEU A 156 -0.76 10.06 3.84
C LEU A 156 0.27 8.99 4.24
N LEU A 157 1.28 8.75 3.39
CA LEU A 157 2.33 7.77 3.66
C LEU A 157 3.32 8.25 4.72
N VAL A 158 3.67 9.55 4.72
CA VAL A 158 4.50 10.14 5.77
C VAL A 158 3.78 10.08 7.12
N GLU A 159 2.48 10.40 7.17
CA GLU A 159 1.67 10.25 8.39
C GLU A 159 1.64 8.80 8.88
N LEU A 160 1.47 7.83 7.96
CA LEU A 160 1.51 6.41 8.28
C LEU A 160 2.87 6.00 8.89
N LEU A 161 3.98 6.49 8.34
CA LEU A 161 5.33 6.19 8.83
C LEU A 161 5.64 6.79 10.21
N ARG A 162 4.94 7.86 10.60
CA ARG A 162 5.04 8.48 11.93
C ARG A 162 4.30 7.68 13.02
N GLU A 163 3.52 6.65 12.68
CA GLU A 163 2.83 5.82 13.68
C GLU A 163 3.86 5.04 14.56
N PRO A 164 3.83 5.21 15.90
CA PRO A 164 4.90 4.74 16.79
C PRO A 164 5.03 3.21 16.93
N ASN A 165 4.10 2.43 16.37
CA ASN A 165 4.10 0.96 16.45
C ASN A 165 3.77 0.31 15.10
N LEU A 166 4.18 0.93 13.99
CA LEU A 166 3.92 0.37 12.66
C LEU A 166 4.68 -0.95 12.45
N ASP A 167 3.97 -1.97 11.96
CA ASP A 167 4.54 -3.27 11.59
C ASP A 167 5.69 -3.11 10.58
N SER A 168 6.75 -3.91 10.70
CA SER A 168 7.94 -3.77 9.84
C SER A 168 7.63 -4.01 8.36
N GLY A 169 6.71 -4.92 8.04
CA GLY A 169 6.28 -5.17 6.66
C GLY A 169 5.45 -4.01 6.11
N LEU A 170 4.61 -3.41 6.94
CA LEU A 170 3.86 -2.20 6.56
C LEU A 170 4.78 -0.98 6.40
N LYS A 171 5.78 -0.80 7.27
CA LYS A 171 6.84 0.22 7.13
C LYS A 171 7.56 0.07 5.79
N GLN A 172 7.99 -1.15 5.45
CA GLN A 172 8.64 -1.43 4.17
C GLN A 172 7.74 -1.06 2.99
N ALA A 173 6.49 -1.50 2.99
CA ALA A 173 5.56 -1.25 1.90
C ALA A 173 5.29 0.26 1.73
N ALA A 174 5.12 1.00 2.83
CA ALA A 174 4.94 2.44 2.81
C ALA A 174 6.17 3.17 2.25
N LEU A 175 7.38 2.77 2.66
CA LEU A 175 8.64 3.33 2.13
C LEU A 175 8.83 3.02 0.65
N SER A 176 8.52 1.81 0.20
CA SER A 176 8.61 1.44 -1.21
C SER A 176 7.59 2.20 -2.07
N ALA A 177 6.37 2.43 -1.55
CA ALA A 177 5.38 3.28 -2.19
C ALA A 177 5.85 4.74 -2.30
N LEU A 178 6.40 5.29 -1.21
CA LEU A 178 6.92 6.66 -1.18
C LEU A 178 8.10 6.83 -2.15
N ALA A 179 9.00 5.84 -2.22
CA ALA A 179 10.11 5.83 -3.18
C ALA A 179 9.61 5.88 -4.63
N ALA A 180 8.60 5.08 -4.99
CA ALA A 180 8.00 5.10 -6.32
C ALA A 180 7.23 6.40 -6.62
N LEU A 181 6.65 7.04 -5.61
CA LEU A 181 5.96 8.32 -5.78
C LEU A 181 6.93 9.47 -6.00
N THR A 182 8.06 9.53 -5.29
CA THR A 182 9.01 10.65 -5.44
C THR A 182 9.56 10.83 -6.86
N SER A 183 9.59 9.79 -7.69
CA SER A 183 9.89 9.91 -9.13
C SER A 183 8.72 10.48 -9.95
N SER A 184 7.49 10.27 -9.50
CA SER A 184 6.27 10.40 -10.30
C SER A 184 5.32 11.53 -9.89
N VAL A 185 5.53 12.16 -8.73
CA VAL A 185 4.72 13.28 -8.23
C VAL A 185 5.29 14.66 -8.63
N ASP A 186 4.49 15.70 -8.44
CA ASP A 186 4.87 17.10 -8.64
C ASP A 186 5.68 17.67 -7.46
N ASP A 187 6.17 18.90 -7.63
CA ASP A 187 7.08 19.53 -6.66
C ASP A 187 6.37 19.84 -5.33
N ASP A 188 5.06 20.11 -5.36
CA ASP A 188 4.26 20.38 -4.15
C ASP A 188 4.13 19.12 -3.27
N GLU A 189 3.82 17.95 -3.85
CA GLU A 189 3.85 16.68 -3.10
C GLU A 189 5.27 16.27 -2.70
N LEU A 190 6.26 16.61 -3.52
CA LEU A 190 7.66 16.32 -3.22
C LEU A 190 8.15 17.14 -2.01
N GLN A 191 7.68 18.38 -1.86
CA GLN A 191 8.00 19.23 -0.71
C GLN A 191 7.54 18.59 0.61
N ILE A 192 6.43 17.85 0.61
CA ILE A 192 5.98 17.11 1.81
C ILE A 192 7.02 16.05 2.21
N CYS A 193 7.61 15.35 1.23
CA CYS A 193 8.67 14.39 1.46
C CYS A 193 9.96 15.07 1.93
N TYR A 194 10.23 16.28 1.42
CA TYR A 194 11.37 17.10 1.84
C TYR A 194 11.26 17.52 3.30
N ASP A 195 10.11 18.03 3.73
CA ASP A 195 9.87 18.46 5.10
C ASP A 195 9.95 17.28 6.09
N ALA A 196 9.70 16.06 5.61
CA ALA A 196 9.82 14.82 6.38
C ALA A 196 11.19 14.13 6.23
N ALA A 197 12.16 14.71 5.53
CA ALA A 197 13.43 14.04 5.22
C ALA A 197 14.24 13.69 6.49
N GLU A 198 14.25 14.57 7.50
CA GLU A 198 14.92 14.29 8.79
C GLU A 198 14.28 13.09 9.50
N ASP A 199 12.94 13.05 9.58
CA ASP A 199 12.20 11.91 10.15
C ASP A 199 12.50 10.60 9.40
N LEU A 200 12.61 10.67 8.06
CA LEU A 200 12.93 9.51 7.22
C LEU A 200 14.36 9.01 7.43
N ILE A 201 15.32 9.92 7.65
CA ILE A 201 16.72 9.58 7.94
C ILE A 201 16.83 8.87 9.29
N ASP A 202 16.13 9.35 10.31
CA ASP A 202 16.13 8.72 11.64
C ASP A 202 15.56 7.30 11.60
N LEU A 203 14.63 7.04 10.67
CA LEU A 203 14.10 5.70 10.46
C LEU A 203 15.15 4.73 9.86
N VAL A 204 16.11 5.19 9.04
CA VAL A 204 17.09 4.32 8.32
C VAL A 204 17.83 3.36 9.26
N GLN A 205 18.22 3.83 10.44
CA GLN A 205 19.00 3.06 11.40
C GLN A 205 18.20 1.91 12.04
N LEU A 206 16.86 2.00 12.01
CA LEU A 206 15.93 1.05 12.62
C LEU A 206 15.29 0.09 11.61
N LEU A 207 15.74 0.14 10.35
CA LEU A 207 15.11 -0.53 9.22
C LEU A 207 15.91 -1.71 8.67
N THR A 208 15.22 -2.60 7.96
CA THR A 208 15.84 -3.69 7.18
C THR A 208 16.65 -3.11 6.01
N PRO A 209 17.62 -3.85 5.45
CA PRO A 209 18.40 -3.38 4.30
C PRO A 209 17.54 -2.96 3.08
N GLU A 210 16.42 -3.65 2.86
CA GLU A 210 15.46 -3.32 1.80
C GLU A 210 14.74 -1.98 2.05
N ALA A 211 14.40 -1.68 3.30
CA ALA A 211 13.78 -0.42 3.68
C ALA A 211 14.78 0.73 3.64
N GLN A 212 16.03 0.47 4.05
CA GLN A 212 17.14 1.41 3.88
C GLN A 212 17.33 1.77 2.41
N GLY A 213 17.27 0.79 1.51
CA GLY A 213 17.31 1.03 0.06
C GLY A 213 16.19 1.94 -0.43
N SER A 214 14.97 1.77 0.09
CA SER A 214 13.82 2.62 -0.25
C SER A 214 14.01 4.06 0.25
N VAL A 215 14.51 4.26 1.47
CA VAL A 215 14.84 5.62 1.97
C VAL A 215 15.95 6.26 1.15
N CYS A 216 17.01 5.53 0.80
CA CYS A 216 18.06 6.05 -0.07
C CYS A 216 17.52 6.47 -1.44
N ALA A 217 16.57 5.72 -2.02
CA ALA A 217 15.92 6.08 -3.28
C ALA A 217 15.10 7.37 -3.16
N ILE A 218 14.34 7.52 -2.07
CA ILE A 218 13.59 8.76 -1.76
C ILE A 218 14.55 9.96 -1.71
N LEU A 219 15.59 9.86 -0.88
CA LEU A 219 16.56 10.95 -0.71
C LEU A 219 17.29 11.27 -2.03
N ALA A 220 17.63 10.25 -2.83
CA ALA A 220 18.22 10.47 -4.14
C ALA A 220 17.28 11.22 -5.09
N ASN A 221 15.99 10.88 -5.11
CA ASN A 221 14.99 11.55 -5.95
C ASN A 221 14.79 13.02 -5.52
N LEU A 222 14.79 13.29 -4.21
CA LEU A 222 14.74 14.65 -3.68
C LEU A 222 15.97 15.48 -4.10
N VAL A 223 17.15 14.87 -4.11
CA VAL A 223 18.41 15.52 -4.52
C VAL A 223 18.47 15.82 -6.01
N VAL A 224 17.81 15.01 -6.84
CA VAL A 224 17.85 15.15 -8.31
C VAL A 224 16.81 16.15 -8.82
N LYS A 225 15.65 16.26 -8.16
CA LYS A 225 14.55 17.13 -8.61
C LYS A 225 14.66 18.57 -8.13
N ASP A 226 15.26 18.81 -6.97
CA ASP A 226 15.57 20.16 -6.49
C ASP A 226 17.05 20.49 -6.64
N GLU A 227 17.35 21.78 -6.78
CA GLU A 227 18.67 22.36 -6.55
C GLU A 227 19.11 22.13 -5.10
N PHE A 228 19.47 20.88 -4.77
CA PHE A 228 20.01 20.40 -3.50
C PHE A 228 21.45 20.94 -3.30
N SER A 229 21.63 22.24 -3.47
CA SER A 229 22.82 23.00 -3.09
C SER A 229 22.59 23.66 -1.74
N ALA A 230 21.42 24.30 -1.52
CA ALA A 230 21.18 25.09 -0.33
C ALA A 230 20.85 24.24 0.92
N GLY A 231 20.09 23.14 0.76
CA GLY A 231 19.76 22.21 1.85
C GLY A 231 20.92 21.30 2.27
N LEU A 232 21.67 20.79 1.28
CA LEU A 232 22.89 19.99 1.51
C LEU A 232 23.95 20.79 2.26
N GLU A 233 24.15 22.09 1.95
CA GLU A 233 25.09 22.95 2.68
C GLU A 233 24.71 23.13 4.16
N LYS A 234 23.42 23.07 4.50
CA LYS A 234 22.96 23.16 5.89
C LYS A 234 23.17 21.85 6.65
N MET A 235 23.02 20.71 5.97
CA MET A 235 23.30 19.37 6.52
C MET A 235 24.81 19.05 6.60
N GLU A 236 25.61 19.56 5.65
CA GLU A 236 27.07 19.46 5.62
C GLU A 236 27.70 20.28 6.76
N LYS A 237 27.12 21.43 7.10
CA LYS A 237 27.50 22.24 8.29
C LYS A 237 27.20 21.58 9.63
N ASN A 238 26.24 20.66 9.69
CA ASN A 238 25.92 19.87 10.88
C ASN A 238 26.73 18.56 10.96
N GLY A 239 27.71 18.35 10.06
CA GLY A 239 28.70 17.28 10.15
C GLY A 239 28.26 15.91 9.65
N GLY A 240 27.09 15.80 8.99
CA GLY A 240 26.50 14.51 8.63
C GLY A 240 26.83 13.97 7.24
N PHE A 241 26.96 14.82 6.21
CA PHE A 241 27.03 14.35 4.82
C PHE A 241 27.84 15.29 3.90
N THR A 242 28.59 14.72 2.96
CA THR A 242 29.32 15.43 1.89
C THR A 242 28.73 15.09 0.53
N LYS A 243 28.57 16.11 -0.32
CA LYS A 243 27.92 16.04 -1.64
C LYS A 243 28.81 15.32 -2.68
N VAL A 244 28.42 14.13 -3.14
CA VAL A 244 29.00 13.50 -4.36
C VAL A 244 27.94 12.67 -5.08
N GLY A 245 27.85 12.84 -6.41
CA GLY A 245 26.82 12.24 -7.25
C GLY A 245 26.86 10.71 -7.36
N CYS A 246 25.68 10.19 -7.67
CA CYS A 246 25.31 8.90 -8.27
C CYS A 246 25.65 7.60 -7.49
N HIS A 247 24.57 7.00 -6.97
CA HIS A 247 24.37 5.63 -6.43
C HIS A 247 24.88 5.31 -5.00
N CYS A 248 23.92 4.95 -4.13
CA CYS A 248 24.13 4.49 -2.76
C CYS A 248 24.41 2.97 -2.70
N PHE A 249 25.46 2.55 -2.00
CA PHE A 249 25.64 1.17 -1.52
C PHE A 249 26.02 1.16 -0.04
N ILE A 250 25.43 0.24 0.73
CA ILE A 250 25.84 -0.05 2.11
C ILE A 250 26.80 -1.25 2.08
N ARG A 251 28.09 -1.04 2.37
CA ARG A 251 29.09 -2.11 2.52
C ARG A 251 29.46 -2.31 3.99
N ARG A 252 29.28 -3.52 4.51
CA ARG A 252 29.80 -3.93 5.82
C ARG A 252 31.26 -4.38 5.64
N ILE A 253 32.23 -3.63 6.17
CA ILE A 253 33.65 -4.01 6.12
C ILE A 253 33.93 -4.96 7.31
N PRO A 254 34.43 -6.18 7.09
CA PRO A 254 34.77 -7.09 8.19
C PRO A 254 36.12 -6.67 8.80
N GLY A 255 36.12 -6.35 10.11
CA GLY A 255 37.35 -6.11 10.89
C GLY A 255 37.42 -4.82 11.71
N MET A 256 36.34 -4.02 11.82
CA MET A 256 36.30 -2.87 12.72
C MET A 256 35.35 -3.13 13.89
N GLU A 257 35.86 -2.91 15.11
CA GLU A 257 35.08 -2.89 16.34
C GLU A 257 33.99 -1.80 16.26
N GLN A 258 32.94 -2.01 17.06
CA GLN A 258 31.64 -1.33 17.04
C GLN A 258 31.72 0.20 16.82
N ASP A 259 30.76 0.71 16.04
CA ASP A 259 30.31 2.13 15.97
C ASP A 259 30.75 3.06 14.83
N GLU A 260 31.19 2.58 13.67
CA GLU A 260 31.27 3.44 12.47
C GLU A 260 30.69 2.80 11.20
N LEU A 261 29.40 3.06 10.92
CA LEU A 261 28.80 2.88 9.59
C LEU A 261 29.29 4.01 8.67
N LYS A 262 30.39 3.77 7.94
CA LYS A 262 30.83 4.70 6.89
C LYS A 262 30.07 4.43 5.59
N ILE A 263 29.19 5.36 5.22
CA ILE A 263 28.58 5.45 3.89
C ILE A 263 29.67 5.93 2.93
N GLY A 264 30.19 5.03 2.10
CA GLY A 264 31.26 5.32 1.14
C GLY A 264 30.76 5.24 -0.29
N TRP A 265 31.13 6.23 -1.11
CA TRP A 265 30.81 6.35 -2.53
C TRP A 265 32.05 5.99 -3.37
N SER A 266 31.91 5.23 -4.47
CA SER A 266 33.04 4.94 -5.38
C SER A 266 32.77 5.50 -6.77
N ARG A 267 33.74 6.25 -7.31
CA ARG A 267 33.70 6.85 -8.66
C ARG A 267 33.88 5.80 -9.76
N CYS A 268 33.12 5.94 -10.85
CA CYS A 268 33.59 5.61 -12.20
C CYS A 268 34.05 6.91 -12.86
#